data_AF-A0A3N5UEH8-F1
#
_entry.id   AF-A0A3N5UEH8-F1
#
_cell.length_a   1.000
_cell.length_b   1.000
_cell.length_c   1.000
_cell.angle_alpha   90.00
_cell.angle_beta   90.00
_cell.angle_gamma   90.00
#
_symmetry.space_group_name_H-M   'P 1'
#
loop_
_entity.id
_entity.type
_entity.pdbx_description
1 polymer ?
#
loop_
_entity_poly.entity_id
_entity_poly.type
_entity_poly.pdbx_seq_one_letter_code
_entity_poly.pdbx_strand_id
1 'polypeptide(L)'
;MLKVAIVGASGYTGVELLRILYCHPEAAVTCVTSEQSAGKRISDVFPALRGRCDLFLENLEPVRVAEKAEFIFTALPHKAAMEVVPTFLKLGKRVVDLSADYRLQDALEYEKWYDPNMSPELLKKAVYGLPELKRARIAGAELVANPGCYPTSVILGLAP
;
A
#
# COMPACT_ATOMS: atom_id res chain seq x y z
N MET A 1 19.73 0.56 -0.25
CA MET A 1 18.39 1.00 0.17
C MET A 1 17.36 0.38 -0.75
N LEU A 2 16.32 -0.23 -0.21
CA LEU A 2 15.18 -0.77 -0.94
C LEU A 2 14.42 0.37 -1.62
N LYS A 3 14.13 0.24 -2.92
CA LYS A 3 13.37 1.25 -3.67
C LYS A 3 11.87 1.05 -3.46
N VAL A 4 11.20 2.08 -2.96
CA VAL A 4 9.79 2.05 -2.57
C VAL A 4 8.95 2.98 -3.42
N ALA A 5 7.78 2.51 -3.84
CA ALA A 5 6.74 3.37 -4.41
C ALA A 5 5.55 3.52 -3.46
N ILE A 6 4.96 4.71 -3.44
CA ILE A 6 3.69 4.97 -2.75
C ILE A 6 2.65 5.34 -3.81
N VAL A 7 1.72 4.42 -4.05
CA VAL A 7 0.60 4.62 -4.97
C VAL A 7 -0.55 5.27 -4.20
N GLY A 8 -0.99 6.47 -4.61
CA GLY A 8 -1.97 7.25 -3.84
C GLY A 8 -1.34 8.13 -2.74
N ALA A 9 -0.18 8.72 -3.01
CA ALA A 9 0.61 9.47 -2.03
C ALA A 9 -0.04 10.78 -1.56
N SER A 10 -1.02 11.31 -2.30
CA SER A 10 -1.71 12.58 -1.99
C SER A 10 -2.80 12.46 -0.90
N GLY A 11 -3.10 11.27 -0.41
CA GLY A 11 -3.99 11.04 0.73
C GLY A 11 -3.28 11.09 2.08
N TYR A 12 -4.04 11.16 3.18
CA TYR A 12 -3.47 11.22 4.54
C TYR A 12 -2.60 10.01 4.89
N THR A 13 -3.04 8.81 4.51
CA THR A 13 -2.25 7.58 4.70
C THR A 13 -0.95 7.62 3.89
N GLY A 14 -1.00 8.13 2.66
CA GLY A 14 0.15 8.24 1.77
C GLY A 14 1.20 9.22 2.28
N VAL A 15 0.80 10.41 2.75
CA VAL A 15 1.73 11.39 3.31
C VAL A 15 2.34 10.94 4.64
N GLU A 16 1.58 10.23 5.48
CA GLU A 16 2.11 9.69 6.72
C GLU A 16 3.12 8.56 6.46
N LEU A 17 2.83 7.70 5.49
CA LEU A 17 3.79 6.70 5.03
C LEU A 17 5.05 7.35 4.46
N LEU A 18 4.92 8.42 3.66
CA LEU A 18 6.06 9.17 3.15
C LEU A 18 6.89 9.77 4.28
N ARG A 19 6.25 10.32 5.32
CA ARG A 19 6.91 10.85 6.52
C ARG A 19 7.72 9.78 7.25
N ILE A 20 7.17 8.57 7.40
CA ILE A 20 7.86 7.44 8.03
C ILE A 20 9.04 6.97 7.17
N LEU A 21 8.81 6.73 5.88
CA LEU A 21 9.83 6.18 4.97
C LEU A 21 10.97 7.15 4.69
N TYR A 22 10.72 8.45 4.69
CA TYR A 22 11.76 9.47 4.51
C TYR A 22 12.86 9.39 5.57
N CYS A 23 12.52 8.95 6.78
CA CYS A 23 13.47 8.77 7.88
C CYS A 23 14.03 7.34 7.96
N HIS A 24 13.64 6.43 7.06
CA HIS A 24 14.02 5.02 7.16
C HIS A 24 15.41 4.79 6.54
N PRO A 25 16.41 4.30 7.30
CA PRO A 25 17.80 4.22 6.84
C PRO A 25 17.99 3.24 5.66
N GLU A 26 17.10 2.26 5.53
CA GLU A 26 17.21 1.22 4.51
C GLU A 26 16.19 1.33 3.37
N ALA A 27 15.31 2.33 3.36
CA ALA A 27 14.27 2.47 2.35
C ALA A 27 14.31 3.87 1.70
N ALA A 28 14.21 3.92 0.38
CA ALA A 28 14.18 5.17 -0.38
C ALA A 28 12.89 5.22 -1.19
N VAL A 29 12.10 6.28 -1.00
CA VAL A 29 10.93 6.51 -1.85
C VAL A 29 11.40 7.05 -3.21
N THR A 30 11.17 6.29 -4.26
CA THR A 30 11.62 6.60 -5.63
C THR A 30 10.48 6.98 -6.56
N CYS A 31 9.23 6.69 -6.18
CA CYS A 31 8.04 7.01 -6.97
C CYS A 31 6.86 7.30 -6.04
N VAL A 32 6.11 8.35 -6.36
CA VAL A 32 4.85 8.69 -5.69
C VAL A 32 3.80 8.98 -6.77
N THR A 33 2.61 8.41 -6.65
CA THR A 33 1.53 8.64 -7.63
C THR A 33 0.33 9.33 -7.03
N SER A 34 -0.39 10.08 -7.87
CA SER A 34 -1.68 10.68 -7.53
C SER A 34 -2.39 11.14 -8.79
N GLU A 35 -3.53 10.52 -9.13
CA GLU A 35 -4.35 10.90 -10.29
C GLU A 35 -4.74 12.39 -10.29
N GLN A 36 -5.28 12.88 -9.16
CA GLN A 36 -5.83 14.25 -9.09
C GLN A 36 -4.76 15.36 -9.05
N SER A 37 -3.50 15.01 -8.83
CA SER A 37 -2.41 15.97 -8.59
C SER A 37 -1.15 15.65 -9.40
N ALA A 38 -1.29 14.85 -10.44
CA ALA A 38 -0.19 14.50 -11.32
C ALA A 38 0.46 15.75 -11.92
N GLY A 39 1.80 15.73 -12.01
CA GLY A 39 2.62 16.85 -12.47
C GLY A 39 2.94 17.90 -11.40
N LYS A 40 2.29 17.89 -10.23
CA LYS A 40 2.65 18.74 -9.09
C LYS A 40 3.73 18.08 -8.23
N ARG A 41 4.47 18.88 -7.45
CA ARG A 41 5.34 18.32 -6.40
C ARG A 41 4.48 17.92 -5.22
N ILE A 42 4.86 16.84 -4.52
CA ILE A 42 4.15 16.42 -3.30
C ILE A 42 4.15 17.52 -2.23
N SER A 43 5.19 18.36 -2.18
CA SER A 43 5.27 19.52 -1.29
C SER A 43 4.37 20.70 -1.67
N ASP A 44 3.80 20.71 -2.88
CA ASP A 44 2.76 21.67 -3.26
C ASP A 44 1.40 21.25 -2.69
N VAL A 45 1.17 19.94 -2.57
CA VAL A 45 -0.03 19.36 -1.93
C VAL A 45 0.10 19.41 -0.41
N PHE A 46 1.29 19.08 0.12
CA PHE A 46 1.60 19.09 1.55
C PHE A 46 2.78 20.02 1.84
N PRO A 47 2.54 21.31 2.15
CA PRO A 47 3.60 22.29 2.39
C PRO A 47 4.60 21.91 3.50
N ALA A 48 4.19 21.07 4.46
CA ALA A 48 5.04 20.54 5.52
C ALA A 48 6.25 19.72 5.00
N LEU A 49 6.21 19.27 3.74
CA LEU A 49 7.28 18.50 3.10
C LEU A 49 8.31 19.36 2.35
N ARG A 50 8.09 20.68 2.24
CA ARG A 50 9.01 21.58 1.53
C ARG A 50 10.43 21.49 2.09
N GLY A 51 11.40 21.40 1.18
CA GLY A 51 12.82 21.24 1.53
C GLY A 51 13.18 19.85 2.09
N ARG A 52 12.23 18.91 2.15
CA ARG A 52 12.46 17.53 2.59
C ARG A 52 12.18 16.55 1.47
N CYS A 53 10.94 16.50 0.99
CA CYS A 53 10.54 15.61 -0.09
C CYS A 53 9.82 16.41 -1.18
N ASP A 54 10.39 16.35 -2.38
CA ASP A 54 10.00 17.21 -3.50
C ASP A 54 9.79 16.38 -4.78
N LEU A 55 9.42 15.11 -4.60
CA LEU A 55 9.09 14.22 -5.71
C LEU A 55 7.86 14.74 -6.44
N PHE A 56 7.89 14.59 -7.76
CA PHE A 56 6.72 14.83 -8.59
C PHE A 56 5.72 13.69 -8.45
N LEU A 57 4.45 14.06 -8.29
CA LEU A 57 3.34 13.12 -8.35
C LEU A 57 3.15 12.69 -9.80
N GLU A 58 3.24 11.38 -10.02
CA GLU A 58 3.03 10.76 -11.33
C GLU A 58 1.60 10.24 -11.47
N ASN A 59 1.14 10.06 -12.72
CA ASN A 59 -0.05 9.25 -12.98
C ASN A 59 0.24 7.79 -12.63
N LEU A 60 -0.78 7.04 -12.23
CA LEU A 60 -0.66 5.64 -11.90
C LEU A 60 -0.56 4.80 -13.17
N GLU A 61 0.67 4.49 -13.56
CA GLU A 61 0.98 3.51 -14.59
C GLU A 61 1.75 2.34 -13.96
N PRO A 62 1.10 1.19 -13.65
CA PRO A 62 1.71 0.13 -12.85
C PRO A 62 3.06 -0.39 -13.37
N VAL A 63 3.23 -0.50 -14.69
CA VAL A 63 4.49 -0.94 -15.30
C VAL A 63 5.61 0.08 -15.02
N ARG A 64 5.35 1.37 -15.19
CA ARG A 64 6.34 2.45 -14.95
C ARG A 64 6.67 2.60 -13.47
N VAL A 65 5.68 2.42 -12.60
CA VAL A 65 5.90 2.37 -11.14
C VAL A 65 6.81 1.19 -10.78
N ALA A 66 6.57 0.01 -11.38
CA ALA A 66 7.36 -1.19 -11.16
C ALA A 66 8.80 -1.09 -11.70
N GLU A 67 9.08 -0.25 -12.70
CA GLU A 67 10.45 0.05 -13.14
C GLU A 67 11.24 0.87 -12.10
N LYS A 68 10.54 1.67 -11.30
CA LYS A 68 11.14 2.62 -10.33
C LYS A 68 11.28 2.05 -8.92
N ALA A 69 10.52 1.02 -8.58
CA ALA A 69 10.48 0.45 -7.23
C ALA A 69 10.38 -1.08 -7.23
N GLU A 70 10.79 -1.67 -6.11
CA GLU A 70 10.74 -3.12 -5.85
C GLU A 70 9.66 -3.47 -4.81
N PHE A 71 9.37 -2.50 -3.93
CA PHE A 71 8.39 -2.60 -2.87
C PHE A 71 7.35 -1.50 -3.02
N ILE A 72 6.07 -1.86 -2.97
CA ILE A 72 4.98 -0.95 -3.35
C ILE A 72 3.97 -0.90 -2.22
N PHE A 73 3.63 0.32 -1.81
CA PHE A 73 2.50 0.56 -0.94
C PHE A 73 1.33 1.09 -1.76
N THR A 74 0.14 0.49 -1.65
CA THR A 74 -1.09 1.06 -2.21
C THR A 74 -1.87 1.73 -1.09
N ALA A 75 -1.90 3.06 -1.12
CA ALA A 75 -2.71 3.92 -0.24
C ALA A 75 -3.91 4.47 -1.02
N LEU A 76 -4.58 3.58 -1.74
CA LEU A 76 -5.70 3.91 -2.61
C LEU A 76 -7.04 3.77 -1.86
N PRO A 77 -8.10 4.45 -2.34
CA PRO A 77 -9.45 4.13 -1.93
C PRO A 77 -9.74 2.64 -2.17
N HIS A 78 -10.71 2.12 -1.42
CA HIS A 78 -11.27 0.79 -1.64
C HIS A 78 -11.58 0.55 -3.13
N LYS A 79 -11.39 -0.69 -3.59
CA LYS A 79 -11.55 -1.18 -4.97
C LYS A 79 -10.41 -0.80 -5.92
N ALA A 80 -9.84 0.40 -5.77
CA ALA A 80 -8.81 0.87 -6.70
C ALA A 80 -7.49 0.08 -6.58
N ALA A 81 -7.18 -0.54 -5.43
CA ALA A 81 -6.00 -1.38 -5.32
C ALA A 81 -6.14 -2.67 -6.15
N MET A 82 -7.35 -3.22 -6.27
CA MET A 82 -7.59 -4.44 -7.03
C MET A 82 -7.23 -4.33 -8.52
N GLU A 83 -7.27 -3.13 -9.08
CA GLU A 83 -6.94 -2.89 -10.49
C GLU A 83 -5.44 -2.97 -10.77
N VAL A 84 -4.59 -2.71 -9.76
CA VAL A 84 -3.15 -2.53 -9.95
C VAL A 84 -2.29 -3.58 -9.23
N VAL A 85 -2.73 -4.07 -8.08
CA VAL A 85 -2.00 -5.05 -7.28
C VAL A 85 -1.67 -6.33 -8.08
N PRO A 86 -2.58 -6.94 -8.84
CA PRO A 86 -2.24 -8.12 -9.64
C PRO A 86 -1.10 -7.89 -10.63
N THR A 87 -1.03 -6.69 -11.21
CA THR A 87 0.04 -6.32 -12.15
C THR A 87 1.38 -6.18 -11.43
N PHE A 88 1.42 -5.55 -10.25
CA PHE A 88 2.64 -5.46 -9.45
C PHE A 88 3.18 -6.83 -9.05
N LEU A 89 2.32 -7.73 -8.59
CA LEU A 89 2.72 -9.10 -8.23
C LEU A 89 3.24 -9.87 -9.45
N LYS A 90 2.58 -9.78 -10.62
CA LYS A 90 3.05 -10.39 -11.87
C LYS A 90 4.43 -9.88 -12.31
N LEU A 91 4.75 -8.62 -11.99
CA LEU A 91 6.06 -8.01 -12.23
C LEU A 91 7.09 -8.32 -11.12
N GLY A 92 6.78 -9.26 -10.22
CA GLY A 92 7.68 -9.71 -9.16
C GLY A 92 7.87 -8.70 -8.02
N LYS A 93 6.95 -7.75 -7.86
CA LYS A 93 7.01 -6.73 -6.82
C LYS A 93 6.34 -7.21 -5.54
N ARG A 94 6.84 -6.73 -4.41
CA ARG A 94 6.19 -6.94 -3.11
C ARG A 94 5.24 -5.78 -2.85
N VAL A 95 4.04 -6.10 -2.35
CA VAL A 95 2.96 -5.14 -2.16
C VAL A 95 2.47 -5.16 -0.72
N VAL A 96 2.33 -3.98 -0.13
CA VAL A 96 1.54 -3.76 1.09
C VAL A 96 0.34 -2.90 0.70
N ASP A 97 -0.85 -3.50 0.76
CA ASP A 97 -2.08 -2.77 0.49
C ASP A 97 -2.68 -2.20 1.78
N LEU A 98 -2.89 -0.88 1.82
CA LEU A 98 -3.45 -0.19 2.97
C LEU A 98 -4.97 -0.08 2.92
N SER A 99 -5.58 -0.46 1.81
CA SER A 99 -7.03 -0.55 1.65
C SER A 99 -7.61 -1.80 2.36
N ALA A 100 -8.90 -2.05 2.17
CA ALA A 100 -9.55 -3.26 2.66
C ALA A 100 -9.47 -4.44 1.67
N ASP A 101 -8.98 -4.21 0.45
CA ASP A 101 -9.25 -5.04 -0.73
C ASP A 101 -8.75 -6.48 -0.62
N TYR A 102 -7.75 -6.72 0.22
CA TYR A 102 -7.14 -8.04 0.42
C TYR A 102 -7.16 -8.54 1.87
N ARG A 103 -7.95 -7.88 2.76
CA ARG A 103 -7.94 -8.18 4.20
C ARG A 103 -8.64 -9.49 4.56
N LEU A 104 -9.68 -9.86 3.83
CA LEU A 104 -10.48 -11.06 4.08
C LEU A 104 -10.08 -12.15 3.09
N GLN A 105 -9.88 -13.37 3.59
CA GLN A 105 -9.38 -14.49 2.78
C GLN A 105 -10.48 -15.23 2.02
N ASP A 106 -11.71 -15.16 2.54
CA ASP A 106 -12.89 -15.76 1.91
C ASP A 106 -13.58 -14.73 1.01
N ALA A 107 -13.74 -15.08 -0.27
CA ALA A 107 -14.32 -14.18 -1.25
C ALA A 107 -15.80 -13.89 -0.98
N LEU A 108 -16.56 -14.88 -0.49
CA LEU A 108 -17.98 -14.70 -0.18
C LEU A 108 -18.16 -13.86 1.08
N GLU A 109 -17.28 -14.01 2.07
CA GLU A 109 -17.26 -13.13 3.24
C GLU A 109 -16.89 -11.71 2.85
N TYR A 110 -15.90 -11.53 1.98
CA TYR A 110 -15.52 -10.23 1.46
C TYR A 110 -16.69 -9.51 0.78
N GLU A 111 -17.37 -10.19 -0.15
CA GLU A 111 -18.50 -9.65 -0.92
C GLU A 111 -19.73 -9.32 -0.05
N LYS A 112 -19.86 -9.90 1.15
CA LYS A 112 -20.95 -9.50 2.07
C LYS A 112 -20.80 -8.07 2.59
N TRP A 113 -19.56 -7.59 2.72
CA TRP A 113 -19.25 -6.29 3.32
C TRP A 113 -18.79 -5.24 2.30
N TYR A 114 -18.39 -5.70 1.12
CA TYR A 114 -17.75 -4.91 0.06
C TYR A 114 -18.29 -5.30 -1.31
N ASP A 115 -17.70 -4.75 -2.38
CA ASP A 115 -17.93 -5.23 -3.75
C ASP A 115 -17.29 -6.61 -4.01
N PRO A 116 -17.71 -7.35 -5.06
CA PRO A 116 -16.99 -8.55 -5.50
C PRO A 116 -15.50 -8.26 -5.75
N ASN A 117 -14.62 -9.12 -5.21
CA ASN A 117 -13.18 -8.95 -5.42
C ASN A 117 -12.80 -9.28 -6.88
N MET A 118 -12.00 -8.43 -7.52
CA MET A 118 -11.58 -8.62 -8.92
C MET A 118 -10.46 -9.66 -9.10
N SER A 119 -9.85 -10.12 -8.01
CA SER A 119 -8.73 -11.07 -7.99
C SER A 119 -8.85 -12.04 -6.79
N PRO A 120 -9.94 -12.83 -6.70
CA PRO A 120 -10.24 -13.66 -5.53
C PRO A 120 -9.15 -14.69 -5.20
N GLU A 121 -8.36 -15.11 -6.20
CA GLU A 121 -7.20 -15.98 -6.02
C GLU A 121 -6.08 -15.35 -5.17
N LEU A 122 -6.01 -14.02 -5.13
CA LEU A 122 -5.04 -13.29 -4.32
C LEU A 122 -5.46 -13.15 -2.86
N LEU A 123 -6.77 -13.22 -2.55
CA LEU A 123 -7.28 -13.17 -1.17
C LEU A 123 -6.66 -14.25 -0.27
N LYS A 124 -6.49 -15.46 -0.82
CA LYS A 124 -5.86 -16.59 -0.11
C LYS A 124 -4.35 -16.45 0.04
N LYS A 125 -3.70 -15.70 -0.86
CA LYS A 125 -2.25 -15.45 -0.83
C LYS A 125 -1.89 -14.29 0.08
N ALA A 126 -2.79 -13.31 0.23
CA ALA A 126 -2.59 -12.16 1.07
C ALA A 126 -2.41 -12.58 2.54
N VAL A 127 -1.37 -12.01 3.17
CA VAL A 127 -1.15 -12.16 4.60
C VAL A 127 -1.66 -10.93 5.32
N TYR A 128 -2.53 -11.12 6.31
CA TYR A 128 -2.99 -10.03 7.16
C TYR A 128 -1.81 -9.44 7.96
N GLY A 129 -1.56 -8.15 7.74
CA GLY A 129 -0.34 -7.44 8.16
C GLY A 129 -0.32 -7.03 9.62
N LEU A 130 -0.59 -7.95 10.55
CA LEU A 130 -0.49 -7.71 11.99
C LEU A 130 0.74 -8.44 12.57
N PRO A 131 1.90 -7.76 12.73
CA PRO A 131 3.17 -8.41 13.06
C PRO A 131 3.14 -9.20 14.37
N GLU A 132 2.45 -8.73 15.40
CA GLU A 132 2.33 -9.38 16.71
C GLU A 132 1.81 -10.82 16.58
N LEU A 133 0.90 -11.06 15.63
CA LEU A 133 0.26 -12.37 15.43
C LEU A 133 0.77 -13.14 14.21
N LYS A 134 1.32 -12.45 13.20
CA LYS A 134 1.61 -13.03 11.88
C LYS A 134 3.02 -12.76 11.36
N ARG A 135 3.97 -12.28 12.19
CA ARG A 135 5.36 -11.93 11.82
C ARG A 135 6.03 -12.92 10.87
N ALA A 136 6.03 -14.21 11.20
CA ALA A 136 6.70 -15.23 10.39
C ALA A 136 6.09 -15.36 8.98
N ARG A 137 4.76 -15.26 8.87
CA ARG A 137 4.08 -15.30 7.57
C ARG A 137 4.30 -14.02 6.76
N ILE A 138 4.36 -12.87 7.42
CA ILE A 138 4.59 -11.56 6.77
C ILE A 138 5.99 -11.51 6.13
N ALA A 139 7.01 -12.06 6.79
CA ALA A 139 8.39 -12.00 6.31
C ALA A 139 8.55 -12.52 4.87
N GLY A 140 7.86 -13.61 4.53
CA GLY A 140 7.87 -14.23 3.20
C GLY A 140 6.71 -13.82 2.28
N ALA A 141 5.84 -12.89 2.68
CA ALA A 141 4.68 -12.52 1.90
C ALA A 141 5.05 -11.61 0.71
N GLU A 142 4.46 -11.91 -0.45
CA GLU A 142 4.47 -11.04 -1.63
C GLU A 142 3.38 -9.97 -1.56
N LEU A 143 2.23 -10.32 -0.96
CA LEU A 143 1.10 -9.43 -0.72
C LEU A 143 0.76 -9.41 0.77
N VAL A 144 0.85 -8.24 1.38
CA VAL A 144 0.41 -7.99 2.75
C VAL A 144 -0.79 -7.06 2.71
N ALA A 145 -1.88 -7.49 3.34
CA ALA A 145 -3.06 -6.66 3.53
C ALA A 145 -2.93 -5.96 4.88
N ASN A 146 -2.63 -4.67 4.89
CA ASN A 146 -2.48 -3.90 6.11
C ASN A 146 -3.82 -3.84 6.86
N PRO A 147 -3.85 -4.09 8.17
CA PRO A 147 -5.07 -4.06 8.97
C PRO A 147 -5.76 -2.69 8.95
N GLY A 148 -7.07 -2.71 9.23
CA GLY A 148 -7.80 -1.48 9.54
C GLY A 148 -7.46 -0.97 10.94
N CYS A 149 -7.53 0.34 11.17
CA CYS A 149 -7.19 0.94 12.46
C CYS A 149 -8.03 0.40 13.63
N TYR A 150 -9.35 0.23 13.47
CA TYR A 150 -10.21 -0.39 14.48
C TYR A 150 -9.90 -1.87 14.71
N PRO A 151 -9.82 -2.73 13.67
CA PRO A 151 -9.35 -4.11 13.84
C PRO A 151 -8.02 -4.21 14.59
N THR A 152 -7.04 -3.35 14.29
CA THR A 152 -5.75 -3.36 14.99
C THR A 152 -5.93 -3.14 16.49
N SER A 153 -6.68 -2.11 16.91
CA SER A 153 -6.85 -1.82 18.34
C SER A 153 -7.60 -2.92 19.08
N VAL A 154 -8.63 -3.49 18.45
CA VAL A 154 -9.47 -4.53 19.07
C VAL A 154 -8.76 -5.88 19.11
N ILE A 155 -8.14 -6.32 18.00
CA ILE A 155 -7.46 -7.61 17.93
C ILE A 155 -6.30 -7.65 18.92
N LEU A 156 -5.49 -6.59 19.00
CA LEU A 156 -4.38 -6.55 19.94
C LEU A 156 -4.85 -6.52 21.40
N GLY A 157 -5.98 -5.86 21.69
CA GLY A 157 -6.56 -5.83 23.04
C GLY A 157 -7.14 -7.17 23.49
N LEU A 158 -7.56 -8.04 22.56
CA LEU A 158 -8.21 -9.33 22.85
C LEU A 158 -7.32 -10.55 22.58
N ALA A 159 -6.11 -10.37 22.04
CA ALA A 159 -5.22 -11.48 21.71
C ALA A 159 -4.49 -12.13 22.92
N PRO A 160 -4.03 -11.39 23.95
CA PRO A 160 -3.45 -11.96 25.17
C PRO A 160 -4.49 -12.71 26.01
#